data_AF-A0A1G1M7I9-F1
#
_entry.id   AF-A0A1G1M7I9-F1
#
_cell.length_a   1.000
_cell.length_b   1.000
_cell.length_c   1.000
_cell.angle_alpha   90.00
_cell.angle_beta   90.00
_cell.angle_gamma   90.00
#
_symmetry.space_group_name_H-M   'P 1'
#
loop_
_entity.id
_entity.type
_entity.pdbx_description
1 polymer ?
#
loop_
_entity_poly.entity_id
_entity_poly.type
_entity_poly.pdbx_seq_one_letter_code
_entity_poly.pdbx_strand_id
1 'polypeptide(L)'
;MTYFKFLSIVLGSWMVLGGAWAAFSLESLRRLIVELYPEVRPRWIPVVGAAVLALVLWTWVEFVKFVNTENFVVTLVVSLGLAKVVPLVFFYKKSREFLMALVAEPLAFRVVVLSSAAVGFALLMMGIFF
;
A
#
# COMPACT_ATOMS: atom_id res chain seq x y z
N MET A 1 -3.76 10.13 -19.43
CA MET A 1 -4.39 8.80 -19.35
C MET A 1 -3.37 7.67 -19.18
N THR A 2 -2.28 7.62 -19.96
CA THR A 2 -1.24 6.57 -19.85
C THR A 2 -0.62 6.43 -18.45
N TYR A 3 -0.41 7.56 -17.74
CA TYR A 3 0.13 7.55 -16.37
C TYR A 3 -0.77 6.77 -15.40
N PHE A 4 -2.06 7.10 -15.32
CA PHE A 4 -3.00 6.43 -14.41
C PHE A 4 -3.20 4.96 -14.75
N LYS A 5 -3.26 4.64 -16.06
CA LYS A 5 -3.31 3.26 -16.54
C LYS A 5 -2.12 2.44 -16.06
N PHE A 6 -0.90 2.98 -16.25
CA PHE A 6 0.32 2.34 -15.79
C PHE A 6 0.35 2.18 -14.27
N LEU A 7 -0.02 3.23 -13.53
CA LEU A 7 -0.04 3.21 -12.08
C LEU A 7 -1.03 2.18 -11.53
N SER A 8 -2.21 2.07 -12.13
CA SER A 8 -3.21 1.03 -11.82
C SER A 8 -2.69 -0.38 -12.01
N ILE A 9 -1.99 -0.64 -13.12
CA ILE A 9 -1.41 -1.97 -13.41
C ILE A 9 -0.32 -2.28 -12.38
N VAL A 10 0.59 -1.34 -12.13
CA VAL A 10 1.71 -1.55 -11.20
C VAL A 10 1.21 -1.77 -9.77
N LEU A 11 0.37 -0.87 -9.25
CA LEU A 11 -0.18 -0.98 -7.90
C LEU A 11 -1.09 -2.18 -7.77
N GLY A 12 -1.96 -2.43 -8.75
CA GLY A 12 -2.86 -3.56 -8.77
C GLY A 12 -2.11 -4.89 -8.76
N SER A 13 -1.10 -5.04 -9.62
CA SER A 13 -0.26 -6.25 -9.67
C SER A 13 0.49 -6.45 -8.36
N TRP A 14 1.07 -5.38 -7.80
CA TRP A 14 1.76 -5.46 -6.52
C TRP A 14 0.84 -5.89 -5.37
N MET A 15 -0.36 -5.33 -5.30
CA MET A 15 -1.34 -5.66 -4.26
C MET A 15 -1.90 -7.08 -4.39
N VAL A 16 -2.14 -7.55 -5.62
CA VAL A 16 -2.59 -8.93 -5.87
C VAL A 16 -1.50 -9.94 -5.56
N LEU A 17 -0.29 -9.74 -6.08
CA LEU A 17 0.84 -10.64 -5.86
C LEU A 17 1.27 -10.65 -4.39
N GLY A 18 1.43 -9.46 -3.80
CA GLY A 18 1.77 -9.32 -2.39
C GLY A 18 0.67 -9.88 -1.48
N GLY A 19 -0.60 -9.67 -1.85
CA GLY A 19 -1.75 -10.20 -1.14
C GLY A 19 -1.82 -11.73 -1.17
N ALA A 20 -1.69 -12.32 -2.35
CA ALA A 20 -1.65 -13.77 -2.53
C ALA A 20 -0.47 -14.38 -1.76
N TRP A 21 0.73 -13.82 -1.92
CA TRP A 21 1.92 -14.31 -1.24
C TRP A 21 1.77 -14.25 0.29
N ALA A 22 1.25 -13.14 0.82
CA ALA A 22 1.00 -12.98 2.26
C ALA A 22 -0.09 -13.92 2.80
N ALA A 23 -1.08 -14.28 1.99
CA ALA A 23 -2.12 -15.23 2.38
C ALA A 23 -1.58 -16.68 2.48
N PHE A 24 -0.69 -17.08 1.57
CA PHE A 24 -0.12 -18.43 1.53
C PHE A 24 1.12 -18.61 2.41
N SER A 25 1.90 -17.56 2.68
CA SER A 25 3.18 -17.64 3.40
C SER A 25 3.21 -16.79 4.68
N LEU A 26 2.21 -16.99 5.54
CA LEU A 26 1.98 -16.16 6.72
C LEU A 26 3.14 -16.19 7.73
N GLU A 27 3.80 -17.35 7.90
CA GLU A 27 4.97 -17.48 8.78
C GLU A 27 6.21 -16.77 8.21
N SER A 28 6.47 -16.90 6.91
CA SER A 28 7.59 -16.22 6.26
C SER A 28 7.41 -14.71 6.33
N LEU A 29 6.19 -14.24 6.08
CA LEU A 29 5.86 -12.84 6.14
C LEU A 29 5.97 -12.28 7.56
N ARG A 30 5.53 -13.04 8.58
CA ARG A 30 5.69 -12.64 9.98
C ARG A 30 7.16 -12.44 10.34
N ARG A 31 8.05 -13.36 9.93
CA ARG A 31 9.50 -13.19 10.14
C ARG A 31 10.03 -11.94 9.44
N LEU A 32 9.62 -11.74 8.19
CA LEU A 32 10.04 -10.59 7.38
C LEU A 32 9.55 -9.25 7.98
N ILE A 33 8.32 -9.18 8.51
CA ILE A 33 7.79 -7.98 9.18
C ILE A 33 8.58 -7.70 10.46
N VAL A 34 8.91 -8.73 11.25
CA VAL A 34 9.70 -8.55 12.48
C VAL A 34 11.11 -8.02 12.15
N GLU A 35 11.71 -8.50 11.07
CA GLU A 35 13.03 -8.08 10.60
C GLU A 35 13.03 -6.66 10.02
N LEU A 36 12.04 -6.33 9.19
CA LEU A 36 11.92 -5.00 8.59
C LEU A 36 11.55 -3.92 9.62
N TYR A 37 10.78 -4.26 10.66
CA TYR A 37 10.30 -3.31 11.66
C TYR A 37 10.90 -3.57 13.05
N PRO A 38 12.22 -3.29 13.24
CA PRO A 38 12.87 -3.43 14.54
C PRO A 38 12.36 -2.39 15.55
N GLU A 39 12.67 -2.56 16.84
CA GLU A 39 12.21 -1.64 17.89
C GLU A 39 12.70 -0.21 17.70
N VAL A 40 13.95 -0.07 17.25
CA VAL A 40 14.54 1.21 16.86
C VAL A 40 14.10 1.54 15.45
N ARG A 41 13.63 2.77 15.25
CA ARG A 41 13.13 3.23 13.94
C ARG A 41 14.24 3.18 12.89
N PRO A 42 14.09 2.39 11.82
CA PRO A 42 15.10 2.34 10.77
C PRO A 42 15.10 3.61 9.91
N ARG A 43 16.29 3.98 9.42
CA ARG A 43 16.52 5.22 8.64
C ARG A 43 15.83 5.23 7.28
N TRP A 44 15.45 4.07 6.75
CA TRP A 44 14.76 3.97 5.46
C TRP A 44 13.27 4.37 5.54
N ILE A 45 12.63 4.30 6.71
CA ILE A 45 11.21 4.68 6.87
C ILE A 45 10.91 6.12 6.45
N PRO A 46 11.65 7.14 6.92
CA PRO A 46 11.42 8.51 6.44
C PRO A 46 11.72 8.68 4.95
N VAL A 47 12.66 7.92 4.39
CA VAL A 47 12.97 7.95 2.94
C VAL A 47 11.81 7.40 2.12
N VAL A 48 11.28 6.23 2.50
CA VAL A 48 10.07 5.66 1.90
C VAL A 48 8.89 6.60 2.10
N GLY A 49 8.80 7.25 3.26
CA GLY A 49 7.77 8.25 3.53
C GLY A 49 7.81 9.44 2.57
N ALA A 50 9.00 9.97 2.33
CA ALA A 50 9.20 11.05 1.37
C ALA A 50 8.89 10.60 -0.07
N ALA A 51 9.29 9.38 -0.45
CA ALA A 51 8.98 8.81 -1.77
C ALA A 51 7.47 8.65 -2.00
N VAL A 52 6.74 8.15 -1.00
CA VAL A 52 5.27 8.02 -1.08
C VAL A 52 4.61 9.39 -1.12
N LEU A 53 5.07 10.36 -0.34
CA LEU A 53 4.58 11.73 -0.40
C LEU A 53 4.78 12.34 -1.79
N ALA A 54 5.97 12.18 -2.38
CA ALA A 54 6.27 12.66 -3.73
C ALA A 54 5.35 12.00 -4.77
N LEU A 55 5.14 10.68 -4.68
CA LEU A 55 4.22 9.96 -5.56
C LEU A 55 2.78 10.48 -5.45
N VAL A 56 2.30 10.74 -4.23
CA VAL A 56 0.95 11.25 -3.98
C VAL A 56 0.79 12.66 -4.54
N LEU A 57 1.73 13.56 -4.25
CA LEU A 57 1.72 14.93 -4.77
C LEU A 57 1.74 14.95 -6.30
N TRP A 58 2.61 14.12 -6.91
CA TRP A 58 2.66 13.99 -8.36
C TRP A 58 1.33 13.47 -8.95
N THR A 59 0.74 12.46 -8.30
CA THR A 59 -0.55 11.90 -8.72
C THR A 59 -1.67 12.93 -8.62
N TRP A 60 -1.67 13.78 -7.59
CA TRP A 60 -2.63 14.88 -7.46
C TRP A 60 -2.47 15.92 -8.57
N VAL A 61 -1.23 16.29 -8.92
CA VAL A 61 -0.95 17.21 -10.04
C VAL A 61 -1.47 16.64 -11.35
N GLU A 62 -1.22 15.36 -11.63
CA GLU A 62 -1.73 14.69 -12.84
C GLU A 62 -3.25 14.54 -12.83
N PHE A 63 -3.87 14.35 -11.65
CA PHE A 63 -5.31 14.25 -11.51
C PHE A 63 -6.02 15.56 -11.84
N VAL A 64 -5.50 16.69 -11.35
CA VAL A 64 -6.06 18.02 -11.63
C VAL A 64 -6.00 18.35 -13.13
N LYS A 65 -4.98 17.85 -13.85
CA LYS A 65 -4.88 18.03 -15.32
C LYS A 65 -5.89 17.18 -16.10
N PHE A 66 -6.22 15.98 -15.60
CA PHE A 66 -7.06 15.01 -16.29
C PHE A 66 -8.14 14.46 -15.34
N VAL A 67 -9.12 15.31 -15.02
CA VAL A 67 -10.21 14.95 -14.10
C VAL A 67 -11.13 13.93 -14.78
N ASN A 68 -11.06 12.68 -14.31
CA ASN A 68 -11.94 11.59 -14.72
C ASN A 68 -12.22 10.70 -13.50
N THR A 69 -13.38 10.03 -13.49
CA THR A 69 -13.82 9.12 -12.41
C THR A 69 -12.82 7.99 -12.18
N GLU A 70 -12.26 7.41 -13.25
CA GLU A 70 -11.24 6.37 -13.14
C GLU A 70 -9.97 6.87 -12.46
N ASN A 71 -9.48 8.05 -12.89
CA ASN A 71 -8.29 8.68 -12.32
C ASN A 71 -8.51 9.06 -10.85
N PHE A 72 -9.76 9.39 -10.46
CA PHE A 72 -10.11 9.65 -9.07
C PHE A 72 -9.92 8.41 -8.20
N VAL A 73 -10.37 7.24 -8.65
CA VAL A 73 -10.19 5.98 -7.89
C VAL A 73 -8.71 5.68 -7.67
N VAL A 74 -7.89 5.80 -8.72
CA VAL A 74 -6.44 5.57 -8.61
C VAL A 74 -5.80 6.57 -7.65
N THR A 75 -6.15 7.85 -7.79
CA THR A 75 -5.66 8.93 -6.92
C THR A 75 -6.04 8.70 -5.47
N LEU A 76 -7.25 8.22 -5.22
CA LEU A 76 -7.74 7.87 -3.89
C LEU A 76 -6.94 6.71 -3.29
N VAL A 77 -6.70 5.64 -4.05
CA VAL A 77 -5.89 4.50 -3.56
C VAL A 77 -4.45 4.92 -3.26
N VAL A 78 -3.84 5.73 -4.13
CA VAL A 78 -2.50 6.29 -3.88
C VAL A 78 -2.49 7.14 -2.61
N SER A 79 -3.53 7.95 -2.39
CA SER A 79 -3.67 8.79 -1.20
C SER A 79 -3.85 7.97 0.09
N LEU A 80 -4.50 6.80 0.03
CA LEU A 80 -4.54 5.86 1.14
C LEU A 80 -3.14 5.34 1.52
N GLY A 81 -2.20 5.29 0.55
CA GLY A 81 -0.80 5.02 0.83
C GLY A 81 -0.19 6.04 1.79
N LEU A 82 -0.49 7.33 1.60
CA LEU A 82 -0.07 8.38 2.51
C LEU A 82 -0.67 8.21 3.91
N ALA A 83 -1.96 7.87 3.98
CA ALA A 83 -2.67 7.64 5.25
C ALA A 83 -2.03 6.50 6.08
N LYS A 84 -1.45 5.49 5.44
CA LYS A 84 -0.70 4.40 6.11
C LYS A 84 0.71 4.82 6.52
N VAL A 85 1.38 5.59 5.67
CA VAL A 85 2.78 6.00 5.86
C VAL A 85 2.94 7.08 6.91
N VAL A 86 2.01 8.02 7.02
CA VAL A 86 2.07 9.12 8.00
C VAL A 86 2.18 8.60 9.44
N PRO A 87 1.32 7.67 9.92
CA PRO A 87 1.48 7.04 11.22
C PRO A 87 2.82 6.33 11.37
N LEU A 88 3.25 5.59 10.34
CA LEU A 88 4.50 4.83 10.37
C LEU A 88 5.74 5.73 10.53
N VAL A 89 5.69 6.91 9.92
CA VAL A 89 6.74 7.91 10.01
C VAL A 89 6.65 8.64 11.36
N PHE A 90 5.56 9.32 11.68
CA PHE A 90 5.52 10.18 12.86
C PHE A 90 5.34 9.42 14.19
N PHE A 91 4.66 8.27 14.17
CA PHE A 91 4.28 7.50 15.35
C PHE A 91 4.79 6.05 15.29
N TYR A 92 6.05 5.87 14.87
CA TYR A 92 6.65 4.57 14.61
C TYR A 92 6.37 3.49 15.67
N LYS A 93 6.56 3.81 16.96
CA LYS A 93 6.35 2.84 18.05
C LYS A 93 4.90 2.32 18.09
N LYS A 94 3.93 3.23 17.99
CA LYS A 94 2.50 2.90 18.03
C LYS A 94 2.06 2.15 16.77
N SER A 95 2.56 2.55 15.61
CA SER A 95 2.30 1.86 14.34
C SER A 95 2.91 0.45 14.32
N ARG A 96 4.12 0.27 14.86
CA ARG A 96 4.75 -1.04 15.00
C ARG A 96 3.94 -1.95 15.92
N GLU A 97 3.50 -1.44 17.07
CA GLU A 97 2.66 -2.20 18.00
C GLU A 97 1.37 -2.69 17.32
N PHE A 98 0.69 -1.81 16.59
CA PHE A 98 -0.49 -2.17 15.81
C PHE A 98 -0.19 -3.22 14.72
N LEU A 99 0.92 -3.07 13.99
CA LEU A 99 1.35 -4.05 12.99
C LEU A 99 1.66 -5.41 13.62
N MET A 100 2.35 -5.44 14.76
CA MET A 100 2.68 -6.67 15.46
C MET A 100 1.44 -7.34 16.05
N ALA A 101 0.50 -6.57 16.60
CA ALA A 101 -0.79 -7.07 17.06
C ALA A 101 -1.60 -7.67 15.90
N LEU A 102 -1.65 -6.98 14.75
CA LEU A 102 -2.33 -7.48 13.55
C LEU A 102 -1.71 -8.78 13.04
N VAL A 103 -0.38 -8.89 13.05
CA VAL A 103 0.33 -10.12 12.63
C VAL A 103 0.19 -11.26 13.65
N ALA A 104 -0.02 -10.95 14.92
CA ALA A 104 -0.30 -11.95 15.96
C ALA A 104 -1.69 -12.59 15.77
N GLU A 105 -2.64 -11.88 15.16
CA GLU A 105 -3.99 -12.38 14.86
C GLU A 105 -4.11 -12.85 13.40
N PRO A 106 -3.93 -14.16 13.11
CA PRO A 106 -3.83 -14.66 11.74
C PRO A 106 -5.12 -14.47 10.92
N LEU A 107 -6.29 -14.46 11.57
CA LEU A 107 -7.58 -14.24 10.91
C LEU A 107 -7.72 -12.78 10.46
N ALA A 108 -7.51 -11.82 11.38
CA ALA A 108 -7.56 -10.39 11.08
C ALA A 108 -6.53 -10.02 10.00
N PHE A 109 -5.31 -10.56 10.12
CA PHE A 109 -4.26 -10.38 9.13
C PHE A 109 -4.67 -10.84 7.73
N ARG A 110 -5.21 -12.07 7.62
CA ARG A 110 -5.67 -12.62 6.33
C ARG A 110 -6.77 -11.77 5.71
N VAL A 111 -7.73 -11.28 6.50
CA VAL A 111 -8.81 -10.42 6.00
C VAL A 111 -8.26 -9.11 5.45
N VAL A 112 -7.31 -8.46 6.14
CA VAL A 112 -6.67 -7.22 5.67
C VAL A 112 -5.87 -7.44 4.38
N VAL A 113 -5.16 -8.55 4.29
CA VAL A 113 -4.37 -8.91 3.12
C VAL A 113 -5.25 -9.24 1.92
N LEU A 114 -6.30 -10.05 2.10
CA LEU A 114 -7.23 -10.43 1.03
C LEU A 114 -8.07 -9.25 0.55
N SER A 115 -8.51 -8.37 1.46
CA SER A 115 -9.19 -7.13 1.08
C SER A 115 -8.27 -6.20 0.28
N SER A 116 -6.98 -6.11 0.66
CA SER A 116 -5.99 -5.38 -0.14
C SER A 116 -5.79 -6.03 -1.52
N ALA A 117 -5.75 -7.37 -1.60
CA ALA A 117 -5.66 -8.08 -2.87
C ALA A 117 -6.88 -7.82 -3.77
N ALA A 118 -8.09 -7.80 -3.20
CA ALA A 118 -9.32 -7.51 -3.93
C ALA A 118 -9.34 -6.08 -4.49
N VAL A 119 -8.91 -5.09 -3.70
CA VAL A 119 -8.73 -3.71 -4.18
C VAL A 119 -7.68 -3.65 -5.28
N GLY A 120 -6.57 -4.39 -5.12
CA GLY A 120 -5.53 -4.52 -6.14
C GLY A 120 -6.06 -5.12 -7.45
N PHE A 121 -6.89 -6.15 -7.36
CA PHE A 121 -7.50 -6.78 -8.52
C PHE A 121 -8.45 -5.81 -9.24
N ALA A 122 -9.27 -5.05 -8.49
CA ALA A 122 -10.12 -4.01 -9.06
C ALA A 122 -9.31 -2.94 -9.80
N LEU A 123 -8.21 -2.46 -9.20
CA LEU A 123 -7.29 -1.51 -9.85
C LEU A 123 -6.66 -2.08 -11.12
N LEU A 124 -6.21 -3.34 -11.08
CA LEU A 124 -5.60 -4.01 -12.22
C LEU A 124 -6.59 -4.13 -13.37
N MET A 125 -7.83 -4.53 -13.10
CA MET A 125 -8.90 -4.58 -14.09
C MET A 125 -9.18 -3.19 -14.67
N MET A 126 -9.23 -2.16 -13.84
CA MET A 126 -9.38 -0.77 -14.32
C MET A 126 -8.25 -0.39 -15.28
N GLY A 127 -6.99 -0.70 -14.96
CA GLY A 127 -5.85 -0.37 -15.82
C GLY A 127 -5.77 -1.17 -17.13
N ILE A 128 -6.37 -2.36 -17.18
CA ILE A 128 -6.38 -3.17 -18.42
C ILE A 128 -7.51 -2.70 -19.34
N PHE A 129 -8.72 -2.60 -18.82
CA PHE A 129 -9.95 -2.40 -19.61
C PHE A 129 -10.28 -0.94 -19.90
N PHE A 130 -9.78 -0.01 -19.10
CA PHE A 130 -9.92 1.43 -19.27
C PHE A 130 -8.54 2.08 -19.49
#